data_AF-A0A4Q0VIG2-F1
#
_entry.id   AF-A0A4Q0VIG2-F1
#
_cell.length_a   1.000
_cell.length_b   1.000
_cell.length_c   1.000
_cell.angle_alpha   90.00
_cell.angle_beta   90.00
_cell.angle_gamma   90.00
#
_symmetry.space_group_name_H-M   'P 1'
#
loop_
_entity.id
_entity.type
_entity.pdbx_description
1 polymer ?
#
loop_
_entity_poly.entity_id
_entity_poly.type
_entity_poly.pdbx_seq_one_letter_code
_entity_poly.pdbx_strand_id
1 'polypeptide(L)'
;MLAFDRQGRAYFWSCPAGELAYLYQGTITDQQVKFRLTKQILRHGPGTRIQSMGYNPHNNRLYLVADDSVASLPISKLAGRGRLTSADVRWTRFASHREFEGLDFSEQGLPYLLSNHQPEILTGNNFDW
;
A
#
# COMPACT_ATOMS: atom_id res chain seq x y z
N MET A 1 -1.84 9.26 0.33
CA MET A 1 -2.93 8.51 -0.34
C MET A 1 -3.61 7.58 0.65
N LEU A 2 -4.92 7.35 0.48
CA LEU A 2 -5.73 6.45 1.32
C LEU A 2 -6.08 5.19 0.52
N ALA A 3 -6.14 4.05 1.20
CA ALA A 3 -6.71 2.81 0.68
C ALA A 3 -7.80 2.31 1.61
N PHE A 4 -8.83 1.66 1.07
CA PHE A 4 -9.93 1.09 1.82
C PHE A 4 -9.99 -0.41 1.58
N ASP A 5 -10.17 -1.19 2.65
CA ASP A 5 -10.43 -2.62 2.50
C ASP A 5 -11.92 -2.92 2.27
N ARG A 6 -12.24 -4.20 2.00
CA ARG A 6 -13.63 -4.66 1.83
C ARG A 6 -14.53 -4.43 3.05
N GLN A 7 -13.98 -4.15 4.22
CA GLN A 7 -14.74 -3.84 5.43
C GLN A 7 -14.89 -2.33 5.66
N GLY A 8 -14.45 -1.49 4.71
CA GLY A 8 -14.49 -0.03 4.82
C GLY A 8 -13.45 0.54 5.79
N ARG A 9 -12.47 -0.25 6.23
CA ARG A 9 -11.38 0.27 7.06
C ARG A 9 -10.41 1.04 6.17
N ALA A 10 -10.09 2.25 6.59
CA ALA A 10 -9.19 3.15 5.88
C ALA A 10 -7.75 2.93 6.34
N TYR A 11 -6.81 3.05 5.41
CA TYR A 11 -5.39 2.90 5.65
C TYR A 11 -4.60 3.99 4.93
N PHE A 12 -3.54 4.48 5.57
CA PHE A 12 -2.50 5.27 4.92
C PHE A 12 -1.15 4.95 5.58
N TRP A 13 -0.08 5.43 4.97
CA TRP A 13 1.26 5.28 5.51
C TRP A 13 2.07 6.57 5.43
N SER A 14 3.08 6.69 6.30
CA SER A 14 4.03 7.80 6.31
C SER A 14 5.46 7.30 6.50
N CYS A 15 6.43 8.14 6.13
CA CYS A 15 7.86 7.85 6.18
C CYS A 15 8.62 9.02 6.83
N PRO A 16 8.43 9.26 8.14
CA PRO A 16 8.97 10.46 8.79
C PRO A 16 10.49 10.47 8.92
N ALA A 17 11.16 9.32 8.78
CA ALA A 17 12.60 9.16 8.97
C ALA A 17 13.30 8.49 7.77
N GLY A 18 12.74 8.63 6.56
CA GLY A 18 13.34 8.16 5.30
C GLY A 18 13.31 6.65 5.06
N GLU A 19 13.51 5.83 6.10
CA GLU A 19 13.53 4.37 5.99
C GLU A 19 12.33 3.68 6.67
N LEU A 20 11.72 4.31 7.67
CA LEU A 20 10.64 3.70 8.44
C LEU A 20 9.28 3.90 7.78
N ALA A 21 8.52 2.82 7.54
CA ALA A 21 7.13 2.94 7.12
C ALA A 21 6.18 2.80 8.31
N TYR A 22 5.52 3.90 8.66
CA TYR A 22 4.48 3.96 9.68
C TYR A 22 3.14 3.66 9.04
N LEU A 23 2.46 2.62 9.51
CA LEU A 23 1.16 2.19 8.97
C LEU A 23 0.04 2.65 9.89
N TYR A 24 -0.94 3.36 9.34
CA TYR A 24 -2.12 3.84 10.04
C TYR A 24 -3.36 3.09 9.58
N GLN A 25 -4.25 2.82 10.51
CA GLN A 25 -5.55 2.22 10.25
C GLN A 25 -6.63 3.04 10.95
N GLY A 26 -7.77 3.20 10.30
CA GLY A 26 -8.87 3.99 10.83
C GLY A 26 -10.22 3.71 10.20
N THR A 27 -11.16 4.55 10.59
CA THR A 27 -12.51 4.62 10.04
C THR A 27 -12.78 6.06 9.64
N ILE A 28 -13.46 6.23 8.51
CA ILE A 28 -13.96 7.50 8.02
C ILE A 28 -15.47 7.35 7.89
N THR A 29 -16.22 8.16 8.62
CA THR A 29 -17.67 8.30 8.49
C THR A 29 -18.01 9.78 8.30
N ASP A 30 -19.25 10.09 7.97
CA ASP A 30 -19.70 11.49 7.76
C ASP A 30 -19.54 12.37 9.01
N GLN A 31 -19.50 11.75 10.21
CA GLN A 31 -19.44 12.44 11.49
C GLN A 31 -18.05 12.38 12.14
N GLN A 32 -17.21 11.41 11.78
CA GLN A 32 -15.93 11.20 12.45
C GLN A 32 -14.87 10.58 11.55
N VAL A 33 -13.66 11.15 11.65
CA VAL A 33 -12.43 10.56 11.13
C VAL A 33 -11.56 10.14 12.31
N LYS A 34 -11.24 8.85 12.41
CA LYS A 34 -10.39 8.33 13.49
C LYS A 34 -9.34 7.38 12.95
N PHE A 35 -8.08 7.75 13.15
CA PHE A 35 -6.93 6.91 12.82
C PHE A 35 -6.08 6.60 14.04
N ARG A 36 -5.44 5.44 14.00
CA ARG A 36 -4.41 5.05 14.95
C ARG A 36 -3.21 4.49 14.19
N LEU A 37 -2.02 4.74 14.73
CA LEU A 37 -0.83 4.01 14.31
C LEU A 37 -1.04 2.52 14.64
N THR A 38 -0.77 1.64 13.68
CA THR A 38 -0.77 0.20 13.93
C THR A 38 0.41 -0.17 14.81
N LYS A 39 0.36 -1.34 15.45
CA LYS A 39 1.50 -1.83 16.26
C LYS A 39 2.71 -2.25 15.40
N GLN A 40 2.61 -2.12 14.08
CA GLN A 40 3.61 -2.58 13.13
C GLN A 40 4.22 -1.36 12.43
N ILE A 41 5.54 -1.27 12.49
CA ILE A 41 6.34 -0.31 11.72
C ILE A 41 7.29 -1.16 10.88
N LEU A 42 7.34 -0.90 9.58
CA LEU A 42 8.38 -1.53 8.77
C LEU A 42 9.68 -0.77 9.00
N ARG A 43 10.74 -1.49 9.39
CA ARG A 43 12.07 -0.90 9.55
C ARG A 43 12.64 -0.35 8.24
N HIS A 44 12.20 -0.94 7.14
CA HIS A 44 12.52 -0.51 5.78
C HIS A 44 11.19 -0.34 5.05
N GLY A 45 10.94 0.84 4.48
CA GLY A 45 9.84 1.16 3.58
C GLY A 45 10.27 1.14 2.10
N PRO A 46 9.33 1.08 1.15
CA PRO A 46 9.61 0.98 -0.29
C PRO A 46 10.54 2.08 -0.80
N GLY A 47 10.50 3.24 -0.15
CA GLY A 47 11.36 4.37 -0.46
C GLY A 47 11.07 5.53 0.47
N THR A 48 11.66 6.66 0.12
CA THR A 48 11.64 7.94 0.83
C THR A 48 10.59 8.90 0.29
N ARG A 49 10.20 8.80 -0.99
CA ARG A 49 9.14 9.62 -1.60
C ARG A 49 7.86 8.82 -1.73
N ILE A 50 6.92 9.09 -0.82
CA ILE A 50 5.59 8.46 -0.82
C ILE A 50 4.80 8.94 -2.03
N GLN A 51 4.43 8.01 -2.88
CA GLN A 51 3.60 8.30 -4.06
C GLN A 51 2.16 7.86 -3.80
N SER A 52 1.98 6.59 -3.41
CA SER A 52 0.64 6.00 -3.41
C SER A 52 0.48 4.85 -2.42
N MET A 53 -0.76 4.39 -2.26
CA MET A 53 -1.10 3.19 -1.53
C MET A 53 -2.36 2.52 -2.12
N GLY A 54 -2.31 1.21 -2.33
CA GLY A 54 -3.42 0.42 -2.85
C GLY A 54 -3.80 -0.75 -1.94
N TYR A 55 -5.01 -1.26 -2.11
CA TYR A 55 -5.49 -2.49 -1.48
C TYR A 55 -5.90 -3.49 -2.56
N ASN A 56 -5.33 -4.70 -2.53
CA ASN A 56 -5.75 -5.78 -3.42
C ASN A 56 -6.79 -6.66 -2.71
N PRO A 57 -8.06 -6.66 -3.18
CA PRO A 57 -9.12 -7.48 -2.60
C PRO A 57 -8.98 -8.98 -2.89
N HIS A 58 -8.17 -9.39 -3.88
CA HIS A 58 -7.94 -10.80 -4.23
C HIS A 58 -7.13 -11.53 -3.15
N ASN A 59 -6.02 -10.93 -2.72
CA ASN A 59 -5.08 -11.55 -1.78
C ASN A 59 -5.04 -10.87 -0.41
N ASN A 60 -5.88 -9.85 -0.20
CA ASN A 60 -6.06 -9.14 1.05
C ASN A 60 -4.79 -8.46 1.56
N ARG A 61 -4.06 -7.81 0.64
CA ARG A 61 -2.79 -7.12 0.91
C ARG A 61 -2.88 -5.62 0.65
N LEU A 62 -2.12 -4.86 1.40
CA LEU A 62 -1.83 -3.45 1.15
C LEU A 62 -0.53 -3.33 0.36
N TYR A 63 -0.44 -2.33 -0.50
CA TYR A 63 0.71 -2.04 -1.35
C TYR A 63 1.11 -0.60 -1.12
N LEU A 64 2.33 -0.38 -0.63
CA LEU A 64 2.91 0.92 -0.39
C LEU A 64 3.83 1.24 -1.57
N VAL A 65 3.66 2.39 -2.20
CA VAL A 65 4.41 2.77 -3.40
C VAL A 65 5.27 4.00 -3.15
N ALA A 66 6.56 3.86 -3.41
CA ALA A 66 7.54 4.94 -3.31
C ALA A 66 8.79 4.61 -4.14
N ASP A 67 9.44 5.62 -4.72
CA ASP A 67 10.74 5.49 -5.42
C ASP A 67 10.81 4.27 -6.36
N ASP A 68 9.81 4.13 -7.24
CA ASP A 68 9.66 3.01 -8.20
C ASP A 68 9.72 1.63 -7.56
N SER A 69 9.30 1.56 -6.30
CA SER A 69 9.32 0.37 -5.47
C SER A 69 7.98 0.20 -4.77
N VAL A 70 7.62 -1.06 -4.57
CA VAL A 70 6.38 -1.47 -3.94
C VAL A 70 6.70 -2.44 -2.81
N ALA A 71 6.21 -2.12 -1.61
CA ALA A 71 6.21 -3.04 -0.48
C ALA A 71 4.76 -3.50 -0.26
N SER A 72 4.51 -4.81 -0.29
CA SER A 72 3.19 -5.36 0.00
C SER A 72 3.15 -6.16 1.30
N LEU A 73 2.04 -6.10 2.01
CA LEU A 73 1.84 -6.77 3.31
C LEU A 73 0.38 -7.17 3.55
N PRO A 74 0.13 -8.27 4.29
CA PRO A 74 -1.24 -8.74 4.56
C PRO A 74 -1.92 -7.89 5.66
N ILE A 75 -3.16 -7.46 5.43
CA ILE A 75 -3.90 -6.66 6.42
C ILE A 75 -4.27 -7.45 7.68
N SER A 76 -4.41 -8.77 7.56
CA SER A 76 -4.76 -9.65 8.67
C SER A 76 -3.71 -9.62 9.79
N LYS A 77 -2.48 -9.24 9.48
CA LYS A 77 -1.38 -9.09 10.44
C LYS A 77 -1.33 -7.71 11.10
N LEU A 78 -2.12 -6.74 10.63
CA LEU A 78 -2.20 -5.40 11.22
C LEU A 78 -3.28 -5.26 12.31
N ALA A 79 -4.24 -6.18 12.34
CA ALA A 79 -5.37 -6.15 13.27
C ALA A 79 -5.08 -6.92 14.57
N GLY A 80 -5.72 -6.50 15.67
CA GLY A 80 -5.74 -7.23 16.94
C GLY A 80 -4.35 -7.59 17.50
N ARG A 81 -4.08 -8.90 17.63
CA ARG A 81 -2.79 -9.48 18.07
C ARG A 81 -1.89 -9.89 16.91
N GLY A 82 -2.22 -9.49 15.68
CA GLY A 82 -1.41 -9.74 14.49
C GLY A 82 0.00 -9.14 14.60
N ARG A 83 0.96 -9.82 13.99
CA ARG A 83 2.35 -9.39 13.93
C ARG A 83 2.91 -9.68 12.53
N LEU A 84 3.51 -8.65 11.92
CA LEU A 84 4.23 -8.81 10.66
C LEU A 84 5.60 -9.44 10.95
N THR A 85 5.99 -10.36 10.07
CA THR A 85 7.35 -10.90 9.96
C THR A 85 7.96 -10.46 8.64
N SER A 86 9.27 -10.63 8.49
CA SER A 86 9.95 -10.34 7.22
C SER A 86 9.36 -11.16 6.06
N ALA A 87 8.95 -12.40 6.31
CA ALA A 87 8.33 -13.26 5.31
C ALA A 87 6.93 -12.80 4.85
N ASP A 88 6.24 -11.98 5.64
CA ASP A 88 4.93 -11.45 5.28
C ASP A 88 5.05 -10.27 4.28
N VAL A 89 6.22 -9.63 4.20
CA VAL A 89 6.45 -8.43 3.38
C VAL A 89 7.11 -8.83 2.07
N ARG A 90 6.49 -8.47 0.95
CA ARG A 90 7.08 -8.65 -0.39
C ARG A 90 7.55 -7.31 -0.91
N TRP A 91 8.71 -7.32 -1.57
CA TRP A 91 9.32 -6.15 -2.15
C TRP A 91 9.47 -6.34 -3.64
N THR A 92 9.08 -5.32 -4.38
CA THR A 92 9.21 -5.27 -5.82
C THR A 92 9.80 -3.93 -6.19
N ARG A 93 10.96 -3.94 -6.83
CA ARG A 93 11.55 -2.74 -7.41
C ARG A 93 11.45 -2.86 -8.92
N PHE A 94 10.94 -1.81 -9.56
CA PHE A 94 10.86 -1.77 -11.00
C PHE A 94 12.19 -1.33 -11.59
N ALA A 95 12.61 -2.01 -12.65
CA ALA A 95 13.77 -1.63 -13.46
C ALA A 95 13.30 -0.81 -14.68
N SER A 96 12.50 0.22 -14.44
CA SER A 96 11.91 1.04 -15.51
C SER A 96 12.44 2.47 -15.44
N HIS A 97 12.39 3.18 -16.56
CA HIS A 97 12.63 4.64 -16.60
C HIS A 97 11.34 5.45 -16.41
N ARG A 98 10.26 4.80 -15.94
CA ARG A 98 8.97 5.43 -15.66
C ARG A 98 8.90 5.79 -14.18
N GLU A 99 8.27 6.92 -13.89
CA GLU A 99 7.94 7.34 -12.52
C GLU A 99 6.50 6.96 -12.20
N PHE A 100 6.30 6.07 -11.23
CA PHE A 100 4.96 5.60 -10.84
C PHE A 100 4.32 6.46 -9.78
N GLU A 101 3.04 6.77 -9.94
CA GLU A 101 2.35 7.74 -9.08
C GLU A 101 1.05 7.23 -8.49
N GLY A 102 0.54 6.11 -9.00
CA GLY A 102 -0.67 5.49 -8.49
C GLY A 102 -0.64 3.99 -8.67
N LEU A 103 -1.12 3.27 -7.66
CA LEU A 103 -1.40 1.85 -7.74
C LEU A 103 -2.78 1.62 -7.13
N ASP A 104 -3.69 1.08 -7.94
CA ASP A 104 -5.01 0.65 -7.48
C ASP A 104 -5.40 -0.70 -8.08
N PHE A 105 -6.47 -1.30 -7.58
CA PHE A 105 -6.93 -2.62 -7.96
C PHE A 105 -8.43 -2.59 -8.28
N SER A 106 -8.85 -3.37 -9.28
CA SER A 106 -10.28 -3.64 -9.47
C SER A 106 -10.87 -4.38 -8.28
N GLU A 107 -12.20 -4.49 -8.22
CA GLU A 107 -12.90 -5.29 -7.21
C GLU A 107 -12.46 -6.78 -7.17
N GLN A 108 -12.00 -7.30 -8.31
CA GLN A 108 -11.47 -8.66 -8.47
C GLN A 108 -9.96 -8.75 -8.19
N GLY A 109 -9.27 -7.61 -8.02
CA GLY A 109 -7.84 -7.53 -7.76
C GLY A 109 -6.95 -7.35 -8.98
N LEU A 110 -7.51 -6.94 -10.13
CA LEU A 110 -6.70 -6.62 -11.31
C LEU A 110 -5.95 -5.31 -11.06
N PRO A 111 -4.61 -5.27 -11.15
CA PRO A 111 -3.87 -4.07 -10.81
C PRO A 111 -3.81 -3.06 -11.96
N TYR A 112 -3.92 -1.79 -11.60
CA TYR A 112 -3.72 -0.62 -12.45
C TYR A 112 -2.59 0.21 -11.87
N LEU A 113 -1.55 0.46 -12.68
CA LEU A 113 -0.40 1.26 -12.31
C LEU A 113 -0.36 2.51 -13.18
N LEU A 114 -0.33 3.68 -12.55
CA LEU A 114 -0.26 4.98 -13.20
C LEU A 114 1.20 5.47 -13.23
N SER A 115 1.69 5.89 -14.39
CA SER A 115 2.94 6.65 -14.52
C SER A 115 2.68 8.13 -14.79
N ASN A 116 3.53 9.04 -14.31
CA ASN A 116 3.34 10.50 -14.44
C ASN A 116 4.15 11.12 -15.60
N HIS A 117 5.40 10.71 -15.81
CA HIS A 117 6.16 11.12 -17.00
C HIS A 117 5.67 10.35 -18.24
N GLN A 118 4.93 11.03 -19.12
CA GLN A 118 4.09 10.44 -20.18
C GLN A 118 2.98 9.57 -19.57
N PRO A 119 1.81 10.18 -19.25
CA PRO A 119 0.77 9.50 -18.51
C PRO A 119 0.28 8.24 -19.22
N GLU A 120 0.46 7.12 -18.55
CA GLU A 120 -0.01 5.81 -19.00
C GLU A 120 -0.68 5.10 -17.84
N ILE A 121 -1.70 4.31 -18.16
CA ILE A 121 -2.28 3.32 -17.25
C ILE A 121 -1.85 1.95 -17.74
N LEU A 122 -1.04 1.28 -16.93
CA LEU A 122 -0.59 -0.08 -17.18
C LEU A 122 -1.51 -1.03 -16.42
N THR A 123 -2.05 -2.02 -17.12
CA THR A 123 -2.88 -3.08 -16.53
C THR A 123 -2.06 -4.33 -16.33
N GLY A 124 -2.11 -4.93 -15.14
CA GLY A 124 -1.55 -6.27 -14.96
C GLY A 124 -2.38 -7.34 -15.66
N ASN A 125 -1.80 -8.53 -15.79
CA ASN A 125 -2.46 -9.73 -16.32
C ASN A 125 -2.61 -10.82 -15.24
N ASN A 126 -2.35 -10.48 -13.97
CA ASN A 126 -2.43 -11.38 -12.82
C ASN A 126 -3.03 -10.64 -11.62
N PHE A 127 -3.87 -11.34 -10.86
CA PHE A 127 -4.53 -10.86 -9.65
C PHE A 127 -3.67 -11.03 -8.39
N ASP A 128 -2.68 -11.93 -8.43
CA ASP A 128 -1.77 -12.25 -7.33
C ASP A 128 -0.45 -11.49 -7.41
N TRP A 129 -0.53 -10.17 -7.58
CA TRP A 129 0.66 -9.33 -7.48
C TRP A 129 1.28 -9.39 -6.07
#